data_AF-A0A7H8HX17-F1
#
_entry.id   AF-A0A7H8HX17-F1
#
_cell.length_a   1.000
_cell.length_b   1.000
_cell.length_c   1.000
_cell.angle_alpha   90.00
_cell.angle_beta   90.00
_cell.angle_gamma   90.00
#
_symmetry.space_group_name_H-M   'P 1'
#
loop_
_entity.id
_entity.type
_entity.pdbx_description
1 polymer ?
#
loop_
_entity_poly.entity_id
_entity_poly.type
_entity_poly.pdbx_seq_one_letter_code
_entity_poly.pdbx_strand_id
1 'polypeptide(L)' 'MERDIVEFLDGLRRGAVVRGNDGTKFVLVFPLDGSYVRVVQGRGMTRASVHADLAAARKGGDYVPLE' A
#
# COMPACT_ATOMS: atom_id res chain seq x y z
N MET A 1 -16.00 5.53 -0.20
CA MET A 1 -15.33 6.05 -1.42
C MET A 1 -14.74 7.44 -1.22
N GLU A 2 -15.52 8.49 -0.94
CA GLU A 2 -14.94 9.83 -0.69
C GLU A 2 -14.00 9.84 0.53
N ARG A 3 -14.42 9.20 1.63
CA ARG A 3 -13.60 9.04 2.83
C ARG A 3 -12.28 8.30 2.57
N ASP A 4 -12.34 7.26 1.74
CA ASP A 4 -11.21 6.41 1.36
C ASP A 4 -10.14 7.22 0.59
N ILE A 5 -10.58 8.10 -0.31
CA ILE A 5 -9.70 9.00 -1.08
C ILE A 5 -9.06 10.03 -0.14
N VAL A 6 -9.83 10.62 0.77
CA VAL A 6 -9.31 11.59 1.74
C VAL A 6 -8.26 10.95 2.65
N GLU A 7 -8.52 9.74 3.17
CA GLU A 7 -7.57 9.01 4.00
C GLU A 7 -6.29 8.65 3.23
N PHE A 8 -6.43 8.22 1.98
CA PHE A 8 -5.28 7.96 1.11
C PHE A 8 -4.42 9.22 0.90
N LEU A 9 -5.05 10.38 0.63
CA LEU A 9 -4.35 11.65 0.43
C LEU A 9 -3.68 12.16 1.72
N ASP A 10 -4.32 12.00 2.88
CA ASP A 10 -3.70 12.28 4.19
C ASP A 10 -2.49 11.36 4.43
N GLY A 11 -2.64 10.08 4.13
CA GLY A 11 -1.57 9.09 4.19
C GLY A 11 -0.39 9.46 3.30
N LEU A 12 -0.65 9.96 2.08
CA LEU A 12 0.39 10.46 1.18
C LEU A 12 1.13 11.64 1.80
N ARG A 13 0.40 12.65 2.26
CA ARG A 13 0.97 13.85 2.89
C ARG A 13 1.86 13.51 4.09
N ARG A 14 1.52 12.45 4.84
CA ARG A 14 2.25 12.00 6.02
C ARG A 14 3.37 11.00 5.72
N GLY A 15 3.57 10.64 4.45
CA GLY A 15 4.56 9.63 4.05
C GLY A 15 4.21 8.20 4.49
N ALA A 16 2.94 7.94 4.82
CA ALA A 16 2.45 6.63 5.25
C ALA A 16 2.14 5.70 4.06
N VAL A 17 1.92 6.26 2.87
CA VAL A 17 1.83 5.50 1.63
C VAL A 17 3.24 5.17 1.15
N VAL A 18 3.50 3.88 0.93
CA VAL A 18 4.80 3.41 0.44
C VAL A 18 4.66 2.59 -0.82
N ARG A 19 5.67 2.68 -1.67
CA ARG A 19 5.85 1.84 -2.85
C ARG A 19 7.08 0.96 -2.70
N GLY A 20 7.06 -0.18 -3.35
CA GLY A 20 8.18 -1.11 -3.35
C GLY A 20 8.02 -2.16 -4.44
N ASN A 21 8.89 -3.16 -4.42
CA ASN A 21 8.79 -4.32 -5.29
C ASN A 21 8.76 -5.59 -4.45
N ASP A 22 7.90 -6.53 -4.84
CA ASP A 22 7.88 -7.92 -4.35
C ASP A 22 8.31 -8.81 -5.53
N GLY A 23 9.61 -9.13 -5.54
CA GLY A 23 10.28 -9.67 -6.71
C GLY A 23 10.21 -8.70 -7.88
N THR A 24 9.54 -9.10 -8.97
CA THR A 24 9.38 -8.29 -10.19
C THR A 24 8.07 -7.49 -10.23
N LYS A 25 7.26 -7.55 -9.18
CA LYS A 25 5.94 -6.92 -9.14
C LYS A 25 6.00 -5.62 -8.34
N PHE A 26 5.43 -4.57 -8.90
CA PHE A 26 5.24 -3.31 -8.18
C PHE A 26 4.20 -3.49 -7.06
N VAL A 27 4.48 -2.94 -5.89
CA VAL A 27 3.61 -3.00 -4.72
C VAL A 27 3.38 -1.60 -4.17
N LEU A 28 2.12 -1.29 -3.87
CA LEU A 28 1.69 -0.10 -3.14
C LEU A 28 1.09 -0.54 -1.80
N VAL A 29 1.49 0.11 -0.71
CA VAL A 29 0.92 -0.10 0.63
C VAL A 29 0.46 1.22 1.20
N PHE A 30 -0.78 1.29 1.69
CA PHE A 30 -1.33 2.50 2.31
C PHE A 30 -2.28 2.16 3.46
N PRO A 31 -2.41 3.05 4.45
CA PRO A 31 -3.43 2.91 5.49
C PRO A 31 -4.84 3.14 4.91
N LEU A 32 -5.80 2.35 5.38
CA LEU A 32 -7.22 2.53 5.11
C LEU A 32 -8.03 1.96 6.28
N ASP A 33 -8.91 2.76 6.89
CA ASP A 33 -9.80 2.35 7.96
C ASP A 33 -9.10 1.64 9.14
N GLY A 34 -7.93 2.15 9.53
CA GLY A 34 -7.13 1.58 10.63
C GLY A 34 -6.43 0.26 10.28
N SER A 35 -6.51 -0.18 9.03
CA SER A 35 -5.78 -1.33 8.48
C SER A 35 -4.81 -0.86 7.39
N TYR A 36 -4.05 -1.78 6.81
CA TYR A 36 -3.13 -1.52 5.70
C TYR A 36 -3.52 -2.33 4.47
N VAL A 37 -3.74 -1.64 3.36
CA VAL A 37 -4.02 -2.24 2.07
C VAL A 37 -2.71 -2.42 1.33
N ARG A 38 -2.42 -3.66 0.93
CA ARG A 38 -1.32 -4.01 0.04
C ARG A 38 -1.89 -4.33 -1.35
N VAL A 39 -1.53 -3.51 -2.32
CA VAL A 39 -1.87 -3.68 -3.74
C VAL A 39 -0.64 -4.15 -4.49
N VAL A 40 -0.74 -5.31 -5.13
CA VAL A 40 0.32 -5.89 -5.97
C VAL A 40 -0.11 -5.79 -7.43
N GLN A 41 0.66 -5.06 -8.23
CA GLN A 41 0.44 -4.95 -9.67
C GLN A 41 1.11 -6.13 -10.37
N GLY A 42 0.31 -7.10 -10.80
CA GLY A 42 0.75 -8.18 -11.68
C GLY A 42 0.67 -7.79 -13.16
N ARG A 43 1.29 -8.60 -14.04
CA ARG A 43 1.28 -8.37 -15.49
C ARG A 43 -0.11 -8.45 -16.14
N GLY A 44 -1.04 -9.21 -15.56
CA GLY A 44 -2.41 -9.37 -16.10
C GLY A 44 -3.53 -9.11 -15.09
N MET A 45 -3.21 -8.99 -13.80
CA MET A 45 -4.20 -8.74 -12.75
C MET A 45 -3.55 -8.02 -11.57
N THR A 46 -4.26 -7.02 -11.06
CA THR A 46 -3.92 -6.33 -9.81
C THR A 46 -4.63 -7.04 -8.66
N ARG A 47 -3.91 -7.33 -7.57
CA ARG A 47 -4.48 -7.95 -6.37
C ARG A 47 -4.34 -7.03 -5.17
N ALA A 48 -5.43 -6.80 -4.46
CA ALA A 48 -5.42 -6.11 -3.18
C ALA A 48 -5.59 -7.12 -2.02
N SER A 49 -4.97 -6.82 -0.88
CA SER A 49 -5.12 -7.57 0.37
C SER A 49 -5.07 -6.60 1.55
N VAL A 50 -5.84 -6.88 2.58
CA VAL A 50 -5.92 -6.06 3.80
C VAL A 50 -5.16 -6.77 4.92
N HIS A 51 -4.36 -6.02 5.65
CA HIS A 51 -3.55 -6.50 6.78
C HIS A 51 -3.80 -5.61 7.99
N ALA A 52 -3.85 -6.20 9.19
CA ALA A 52 -4.04 -5.43 10.42
C ALA A 52 -2.80 -4.60 10.79
N ASP A 53 -1.61 -5.01 10.34
CA ASP A 53 -0.35 -4.37 10.69
C ASP A 53 0.51 -4.05 9.46
N LEU A 54 1.29 -2.97 9.59
CA LEU A 54 2.13 -2.45 8.52
C LEU A 54 3.27 -3.41 8.16
N ALA A 55 3.80 -4.15 9.14
CA ALA A 55 4.91 -5.07 8.93
C ALA A 55 4.48 -6.26 8.05
N ALA A 56 3.28 -6.79 8.28
CA ALA A 56 2.65 -7.81 7.46
C ALA A 56 2.36 -7.30 6.05
N ALA A 57 1.83 -6.08 5.92
CA ALA A 57 1.56 -5.47 4.62
C ALA A 57 2.84 -5.24 3.78
N ARG A 58 3.98 -4.97 4.45
CA ARG A 58 5.30 -4.77 3.85
C ARG A 58 6.16 -6.04 3.77
N LYS A 59 5.61 -7.22 4.03
CA LYS A 59 6.42 -8.43 4.01
C LYS A 59 7.02 -8.69 2.62
N GLY A 60 8.33 -8.96 2.58
CA GLY A 60 9.03 -9.45 1.39
C GLY A 60 9.40 -8.40 0.34
N GLY A 61 9.42 -7.11 0.68
CA GLY A 61 9.86 -6.06 -0.24
C GLY A 61 10.63 -4.95 0.46
N ASP A 62 11.40 -4.22 -0.33
CA ASP A 62 12.01 -2.96 0.07
C ASP A 62 11.04 -1.82 -0.29
N TYR A 63 10.67 -1.01 0.69
CA TYR A 63 9.64 0.02 0.56
C TYR A 63 10.19 1.41 0.84
N VAL A 64 9.82 2.35 -0.01
CA VAL A 64 10.09 3.78 0.14
C VAL A 64 8.78 4.56 0.13
N PRO A 65 8.70 5.73 0.79
CA PRO A 65 7.56 6.62 0.66
C PRO A 65 7.21 6.88 -0.82
N LEU A 66 5.91 6.95 -1.11
CA LEU A 66 5.44 7.39 -2.42
C LEU A 66 5.49 8.93 -2.43
N GLU A 67 6.41 9.50 -3.21
CA GLU A 67 6.57 10.96 -3.44
C GLU A 67 5.55 11.50 -4.44
#